data_AF-A0A162E8L2-F1
#
_entry.id   AF-A0A162E8L2-F1
#
_cell.length_a   1.000
_cell.length_b   1.000
_cell.length_c   1.000
_cell.angle_alpha   90.00
_cell.angle_beta   90.00
_cell.angle_gamma   90.00
#
_symmetry.space_group_name_H-M   'P 1'
#
loop_
_entity.id
_entity.type
_entity.pdbx_description
1 polymer ?
#
loop_
_entity_poly.entity_id
_entity_poly.type
_entity_poly.pdbx_seq_one_letter_code
_entity_poly.pdbx_strand_id
1 'polypeptide(L)' 'MWVDKGYTGETVTSAAARAGVTVDVVSGPKPGRGFIVQPRRWVVERTNGWINHCRRIDRH' A
#
# COMPACT_ATOMS: atom_id res chain seq x y z
N MET A 1 0.98 5.63 12.70
CA MET A 1 1.67 5.23 11.46
C MET A 1 0.64 4.72 10.46
N TRP A 2 0.80 5.00 9.18
CA TRP A 2 -0.09 4.47 8.14
C TRP A 2 0.44 3.13 7.63
N VAL A 3 -0.46 2.17 7.48
CA VAL A 3 -0.15 0.83 6.93
C VAL A 3 -1.12 0.49 5.82
N ASP A 4 -0.70 -0.33 4.87
CA ASP A 4 -1.58 -0.79 3.81
C ASP A 4 -2.58 -1.84 4.30
N LYS A 5 -3.59 -2.11 3.47
CA LYS A 5 -4.69 -3.04 3.77
C LYS A 5 -4.23 -4.47 4.11
N GLY A 6 -3.03 -4.90 3.72
CA GLY A 6 -2.47 -6.20 4.08
C GLY A 6 -2.16 -6.35 5.56
N TYR A 7 -2.04 -5.25 6.30
CA TYR A 7 -1.72 -5.22 7.73
C TYR A 7 -2.98 -5.13 8.60
N THR A 8 -4.04 -5.82 8.19
CA THR A 8 -5.25 -6.01 9.01
C THR A 8 -5.16 -7.27 9.84
N GLY A 9 -5.63 -7.24 11.09
CA GLY A 9 -5.82 -8.43 11.92
C GLY A 9 -5.31 -8.27 13.35
N GLU A 10 -5.68 -9.23 14.19
CA GLU A 10 -5.41 -9.21 15.63
C GLU A 10 -3.91 -9.17 15.96
N THR A 11 -3.08 -9.83 15.15
CA THR A 11 -1.62 -9.81 15.29
C THR A 11 -1.05 -8.41 15.15
N VAL A 12 -1.52 -7.64 14.16
CA VAL A 12 -1.04 -6.27 13.93
C VAL A 12 -1.53 -5.35 15.04
N THR A 13 -2.80 -5.47 15.45
CA THR A 13 -3.35 -4.70 16.58
C THR A 13 -2.60 -4.98 17.89
N SER A 14 -2.27 -6.24 18.17
CA SER A 14 -1.56 -6.64 19.38
C SER A 14 -0.10 -6.18 19.38
N ALA A 15 0.57 -6.27 18.23
CA ALA A 15 1.93 -5.75 18.06
C ALA A 15 1.98 -4.23 18.21
N ALA A 16 1.01 -3.53 17.63
CA ALA A 16 0.87 -2.08 17.74
C ALA A 16 0.62 -1.62 19.18
N ALA A 17 -0.27 -2.30 19.90
CA ALA A 17 -0.52 -2.05 21.31
C ALA A 17 0.75 -2.27 22.17
N ARG A 18 1.49 -3.36 21.92
CA ARG A 18 2.78 -3.62 22.58
C ARG A 18 3.84 -2.57 22.26
N ALA A 19 3.86 -2.05 21.03
CA ALA A 19 4.78 -1.01 20.61
C ALA A 19 4.37 0.40 21.07
N GLY A 20 3.14 0.57 21.60
CA GLY A 20 2.60 1.88 21.96
C GLY A 20 2.31 2.77 20.75
N VAL A 21 2.07 2.16 19.57
CA VAL A 21 1.88 2.90 18.31
C VAL A 21 0.46 2.73 17.81
N THR A 22 -0.17 3.83 17.40
CA THR A 22 -1.45 3.78 16.69
C THR A 22 -1.21 3.48 15.22
N VAL A 23 -1.84 2.43 14.70
CA VAL A 23 -1.84 2.07 13.28
C VAL A 23 -3.15 2.49 12.65
N ASP A 24 -3.06 3.16 11.52
CA ASP A 24 -4.20 3.57 10.72
C ASP A 24 -4.10 2.89 9.36
N VAL A 25 -5.07 2.01 9.07
CA VAL A 25 -5.05 1.18 7.87
C VAL A 25 -5.61 2.00 6.71
N VAL A 26 -4.72 2.43 5.82
CA VAL A 26 -5.09 3.18 4.62
C VAL A 26 -5.38 2.18 3.51
N SER A 27 -6.65 2.03 3.18
CA SER A 27 -7.08 1.29 1.99
C SER A 27 -7.35 2.25 0.84
N GLY A 28 -6.85 1.90 -0.34
CA GLY A 28 -7.30 2.51 -1.59
C GLY A 28 -8.78 2.22 -1.87
N PRO A 29 -9.36 2.82 -2.93
CA PRO A 29 -10.73 2.57 -3.35
C PRO A 29 -11.00 1.07 -3.48
N LYS A 30 -12.18 0.62 -3.04
CA LYS A 30 -12.58 -0.79 -3.18
C LYS A 30 -12.43 -1.20 -4.64
N PRO A 31 -11.89 -2.40 -4.93
CA PRO A 31 -11.82 -2.88 -6.30
C PRO A 31 -13.25 -2.91 -6.86
N GLY A 32 -13.52 -2.03 -7.82
CA GLY A 32 -14.76 -2.05 -8.58
C GLY A 32 -14.74 -3.19 -9.58
N ARG A 33 -15.89 -3.45 -10.20
CA ARG A 33 -15.95 -4.39 -11.32
C ARG A 33 -15.23 -3.76 -12.51
N GLY A 34 -14.03 -4.23 -12.83
CA GLY A 34 -13.20 -3.72 -13.92
C GLY A 34 -12.04 -2.83 -13.47
N PHE A 35 -11.30 -2.32 -14.45
CA PHE A 35 -10.11 -1.50 -14.21
C PHE A 35 -10.51 -0.07 -13.80
N ILE A 36 -10.15 0.34 -12.59
CA ILE A 36 -10.32 1.72 -12.12
C ILE A 36 -9.02 2.48 -12.42
N VAL A 37 -9.12 3.53 -13.24
CA VAL A 37 -7.99 4.45 -13.49
C VAL A 37 -7.71 5.23 -12.20
N GLN A 38 -6.56 4.96 -11.59
CA GLN A 38 -6.12 5.70 -10.42
C GLN A 38 -5.51 7.04 -10.85
N PRO A 39 -6.10 8.19 -10.46
CA PRO A 39 -5.51 9.48 -10.77
C PRO A 39 -4.11 9.54 -10.14
N ARG A 40 -3.10 9.87 -10.96
CA ARG A 40 -1.67 9.98 -10.59
C ARG A 40 -0.88 8.67 -10.45
N ARG A 41 -1.40 7.52 -10.92
CA ARG A 41 -0.64 6.25 -10.95
C ARG A 41 0.73 6.37 -11.62
N TRP A 42 0.82 7.15 -12.70
CA TRP A 42 2.06 7.39 -13.43
C TRP A 42 3.16 8.03 -12.58
N VAL A 43 2.80 8.81 -11.55
CA VAL A 43 3.78 9.46 -10.65
C VAL A 43 4.46 8.41 -9.78
N VAL A 44 3.67 7.47 -9.24
CA VAL A 44 4.16 6.38 -8.40
C VAL A 44 5.04 5.45 -9.23
N GLU A 45 4.58 5.03 -10.41
CA GLU A 45 5.34 4.17 -11.31
C GLU A 45 6.66 4.83 -11.76
N ARG A 46 6.66 6.14 -12.04
CA ARG A 46 7.87 6.90 -12.39
C ARG A 46 8.85 6.99 -11.23
N THR A 47 8.37 7.28 -10.02
CA THR A 47 9.22 7.34 -8.81
C THR A 47 9.85 5.98 -8.54
N ASN A 48 9.07 4.90 -8.65
CA ASN A 48 9.58 3.55 -8.49
C ASN A 48 10.60 3.20 -9.58
N GLY A 49 10.39 3.66 -10.83
CA GLY A 49 11.36 3.52 -11.91
C GLY A 49 12.67 4.24 -11.65
N TRP A 50 12.64 5.41 -11.01
CA TRP A 50 13.84 6.12 -10.58
C TRP A 50 14.58 5.37 -9.46
N ILE A 51 13.86 4.92 -8.43
CA ILE A 51 14.46 4.19 -7.28
C ILE A 51 15.08 2.86 -7.72
N ASN A 52 14.40 2.11 -8.60
CA ASN A 52 14.86 0.79 -8.98
C ASN A 52 15.91 0.82 -10.11
N HIS A 53 16.21 2.00 -10.68
CA HIS A 53 17.10 2.20 -11.84
C HIS A 53 16.80 1.31 -13.08
N CYS A 54 15.71 0.53 -13.05
CA CYS A 54 15.25 -0.45 -14.02
C CYS A 54 13.71 -0.45 -14.04
N ARG A 55 13.10 -0.66 -15.22
CA ARG A 55 11.65 -0.86 -15.33
C ARG A 55 11.30 -2.25 -14.82
N ARG A 56 10.87 -2.34 -13.56
CA ARG A 56 10.47 -3.60 -12.92
C ARG A 56 9.22 -4.15 -13.64
N ILE A 57 9.33 -5.32 -14.28
CA ILE A 57 8.17 -6.11 -14.75
C ILE A 57 7.73 -6.94 -13.56
N ASP A 58 6.90 -6.34 -12.70
CA ASP A 58 6.34 -7.03 -11.55
C ASP A 58 5.18 -7.91 -11.96
N ARG A 59 5.28 -9.20 -11.66
CA ARG A 59 4.18 -10.16 -11.66
C ARG A 59 4.02 -10.63 -10.21
N HIS A 60 2.98 -10.14 -9.55
CA HIS A 60 2.48 -10.66 -8.28
C HIS A 60 0.96 -10.60 -8.29
#